data_AF-A0A512NFX1-F1
#
_entry.id   AF-A0A512NFX1-F1
#
_cell.length_a   1.000
_cell.length_b   1.000
_cell.length_c   1.000
_cell.angle_alpha   90.00
_cell.angle_beta   90.00
_cell.angle_gamma   90.00
#
_symmetry.space_group_name_H-M   'P 1'
#
loop_
_entity.id
_entity.type
_entity.pdbx_description
1 polymer ?
#
loop_
_entity_poly.entity_id
_entity_poly.type
_entity_poly.pdbx_seq_one_letter_code
_entity_poly.pdbx_strand_id
1 'polypeptide(L)' 'MVIAERNTTIGASRAEHDLSTVDGHRLRSHGGVSEQPVPFVVSTKLTPDYAAIAGSRRLRNFDIFDFVLNGTA' A
#
# COMPACT_ATOMS: atom_id res chain seq x y z
N MET A 1 -1.79 6.53 -18.92
CA MET A 1 -1.27 6.14 -17.59
C MET A 1 -0.40 4.91 -17.77
N VAL A 2 0.78 4.86 -17.14
CA VAL A 2 1.69 3.70 -17.21
C VAL A 2 1.87 3.17 -15.79
N ILE A 3 1.76 1.85 -15.60
CA ILE A 3 2.00 1.15 -14.34
C ILE A 3 2.94 -0.01 -14.63
N ALA A 4 4.00 -0.12 -13.85
CA ALA A 4 4.96 -1.21 -13.99
C ALA A 4 4.42 -2.53 -13.45
N GLU A 5 4.91 -3.65 -13.98
CA GLU A 5 4.72 -4.96 -13.37
C GLU A 5 5.52 -5.10 -12.06
N ARG A 6 5.19 -6.12 -11.25
CA ARG A 6 5.69 -6.32 -9.88
C ARG A 6 7.21 -6.14 -9.68
N ASN A 7 8.03 -6.61 -10.61
CA ASN A 7 9.49 -6.63 -10.48
C ASN A 7 10.18 -5.62 -11.42
N THR A 8 9.44 -4.58 -11.84
CA THR A 8 9.90 -3.59 -12.82
C THR A 8 9.67 -2.18 -12.26
N THR A 9 10.62 -1.28 -12.50
CA THR A 9 10.49 0.16 -12.21
C THR A 9 10.54 0.98 -13.49
N ILE A 10 9.88 2.12 -13.53
CA ILE A 10 9.87 3.02 -14.70
C ILE A 10 10.76 4.22 -14.40
N GLY A 11 11.79 4.43 -15.23
CA GLY A 11 12.64 5.62 -15.23
C GLY A 11 12.28 6.58 -16.37
N ALA A 12 12.96 7.73 -16.42
CA ALA A 12 12.79 8.74 -17.48
C ALA A 12 13.69 8.42 -18.68
N SER A 13 14.98 8.76 -18.63
CA SER A 13 15.98 8.39 -19.64
C SER A 13 17.25 7.83 -19.01
N ARG A 14 18.04 7.04 -19.78
CA ARG A 14 19.30 6.47 -19.28
C ARG A 14 20.29 7.56 -18.82
N ALA A 15 20.35 8.70 -19.50
CA ALA A 15 21.31 9.77 -19.21
C ALA A 15 21.02 10.50 -17.89
N GLU A 16 19.81 10.38 -17.35
CA GLU A 16 19.37 11.07 -16.13
C GLU A 16 19.47 10.19 -14.87
N HIS A 17 19.85 8.92 -15.01
CA HIS A 17 19.87 7.96 -13.90
C HIS A 17 21.28 7.42 -13.65
N ASP A 18 21.88 7.82 -12.53
CA ASP A 18 23.09 7.20 -11.99
C ASP A 18 22.72 6.00 -11.10
N LEU A 19 23.00 4.79 -11.57
CA LEU A 19 22.71 3.55 -10.86
C LEU A 19 23.84 3.07 -9.94
N SER A 20 24.98 3.80 -9.88
CA SER A 20 26.13 3.39 -9.05
C SER A 20 25.79 3.28 -7.55
N THR A 21 24.79 4.02 -7.10
CA THR A 21 24.33 4.03 -5.71
C THR A 21 23.56 2.78 -5.28
N VAL A 22 23.06 1.98 -6.24
CA VAL A 22 22.27 0.76 -5.98
C VAL A 22 22.99 -0.53 -6.40
N ASP A 23 24.19 -0.42 -6.97
CA ASP A 23 24.96 -1.53 -7.55
C ASP A 23 25.33 -2.63 -6.54
N GLY A 24 25.35 -2.31 -5.24
CA GLY A 24 25.64 -3.27 -4.17
C GLY A 24 24.43 -4.08 -3.65
N HIS A 25 23.20 -3.76 -4.07
CA HIS A 25 21.98 -4.35 -3.50
C HIS A 25 20.90 -4.64 -4.55
N ARG A 26 20.04 -5.63 -4.30
CA ARG A 26 18.87 -5.85 -5.15
C ARG A 26 17.90 -4.69 -4.98
N LEU A 27 17.49 -4.10 -6.11
CA LEU A 27 16.53 -3.01 -6.13
C LEU A 27 15.19 -3.44 -5.52
N ARG A 28 14.68 -2.63 -4.60
CA ARG A 28 13.33 -2.73 -4.04
C ARG A 28 12.68 -1.36 -4.15
N SER A 29 11.47 -1.31 -4.69
CA SER A 29 10.75 -0.06 -4.92
C SER A 29 9.25 -0.27 -4.69
N HIS A 30 8.46 0.77 -4.93
CA HIS A 30 7.01 0.77 -4.82
C HIS A 30 6.40 1.79 -5.80
N GLY A 31 5.07 1.81 -5.86
CA GLY A 31 4.30 2.80 -6.62
C GLY A 31 3.36 2.19 -7.66
N GLY A 32 3.42 0.87 -7.84
CA GLY A 32 2.50 0.11 -8.66
C GLY A 32 1.31 -0.44 -7.87
N VAL A 33 0.44 -1.17 -8.58
CA VAL A 33 -0.73 -1.83 -7.98
C VAL A 33 -0.30 -3.01 -7.10
N SER A 34 0.85 -3.62 -7.39
CA SER A 34 1.41 -4.74 -6.64
C SER A 34 1.78 -4.39 -5.19
N GLU A 35 2.02 -3.11 -4.87
CA GLU A 35 2.34 -2.63 -3.52
C GLU A 35 1.16 -1.95 -2.83
N GLN A 36 0.00 -1.86 -3.50
CA GLN A 36 -1.19 -1.23 -2.93
C GLN A 36 -1.77 -1.97 -1.70
N PRO A 37 -1.74 -3.32 -1.60
CA PRO A 37 -2.19 -4.00 -0.39
C PRO A 37 -1.28 -3.68 0.81
N VAL A 38 -1.85 -3.13 1.87
CA VAL A 38 -1.17 -2.85 3.14
C VAL A 38 -1.96 -3.44 4.31
N PRO A 39 -1.30 -3.80 5.43
CA PRO A 39 -2.00 -4.25 6.63
C PRO A 39 -2.99 -3.20 7.16
N PHE A 40 -4.13 -3.66 7.66
CA PHE A 40 -5.13 -2.83 8.33
C PHE A 40 -5.39 -3.44 9.72
N VAL A 41 -4.82 -2.83 10.76
CA VAL A 41 -4.80 -3.38 12.13
C VAL A 41 -5.35 -2.35 13.10
N VAL A 42 -6.29 -2.78 13.96
CA VAL A 42 -6.88 -1.99 15.04
C VAL A 42 -6.67 -2.74 16.34
N SER A 43 -6.20 -2.06 17.39
CA SER A 43 -5.85 -2.69 18.68
C SER A 43 -7.06 -3.03 19.56
N THR A 44 -8.25 -2.55 19.18
CA THR A 44 -9.51 -2.74 19.90
C THR A 44 -10.48 -3.54 19.02
N LYS A 45 -11.39 -4.27 19.66
CA LYS A 45 -12.46 -4.97 18.93
C LYS A 45 -13.32 -3.96 18.18
N LEU A 46 -13.64 -4.29 16.93
CA LEU A 46 -14.61 -3.54 16.15
C LEU A 46 -16.02 -3.82 16.66
N THR A 47 -16.91 -2.84 16.49
CA THR A 47 -18.35 -3.04 16.63
C THR A 47 -18.86 -4.02 15.56
N PRO A 48 -20.02 -4.69 15.77
CA PRO A 48 -20.58 -5.62 14.79
C PRO A 48 -20.76 -4.98 13.40
N ASP A 49 -21.18 -3.71 13.35
CA ASP A 49 -21.40 -2.98 12.10
C ASP A 49 -20.09 -2.77 11.33
N TYR A 50 -19.01 -2.36 12.01
CA TYR A 50 -17.70 -2.16 11.37
C TYR A 50 -17.01 -3.47 11.00
N ALA A 51 -17.24 -4.54 11.78
CA ALA A 51 -16.81 -5.88 11.39
C ALA A 51 -17.50 -6.35 10.10
N ALA A 52 -18.79 -6.06 9.93
CA ALA A 52 -19.52 -6.34 8.69
C ALA A 52 -19.02 -5.52 7.50
N ILE A 53 -18.67 -4.24 7.71
CA ILE A 53 -18.06 -3.40 6.66
C ILE A 53 -16.71 -3.98 6.23
N ALA A 54 -15.85 -4.37 7.18
CA ALA A 54 -14.56 -4.99 6.89
C ALA A 54 -14.68 -6.29 6.07
N GLY A 55 -15.78 -7.05 6.26
CA GLY A 55 -16.06 -8.28 5.52
C GLY A 55 -16.69 -8.08 4.13
N SER A 56 -17.34 -6.93 3.88
CA SER A 56 -18.13 -6.71 2.65
C SER A 56 -17.36 -6.03 1.51
N ARG A 57 -16.24 -5.36 1.80
CA ARG A 57 -15.44 -4.66 0.80
C ARG A 57 -13.95 -4.68 1.10
N ARG A 58 -13.13 -4.43 0.08
CA ARG A 58 -11.70 -4.15 0.30
C ARG A 58 -11.54 -2.81 1.01
N LEU A 59 -10.83 -2.82 2.13
CA LEU A 59 -10.48 -1.61 2.87
C LEU A 59 -9.39 -0.82 2.17
N ARG A 60 -9.46 0.50 2.32
CA ARG A 60 -8.42 1.44 1.92
C ARG A 60 -7.65 1.85 3.17
N ASN A 61 -6.36 2.11 3.02
CA ASN A 61 -5.51 2.54 4.14
C ASN A 61 -6.08 3.76 4.88
N PHE A 62 -6.67 4.71 4.15
CA PHE A 62 -7.27 5.91 4.72
C PHE A 62 -8.62 5.66 5.44
N ASP A 63 -9.23 4.49 5.29
CA ASP A 63 -10.41 4.10 6.09
C ASP A 63 -10.05 3.91 7.58
N ILE A 64 -8.75 3.84 7.91
CA ILE A 64 -8.29 3.63 9.28
C ILE A 64 -8.84 4.69 10.23
N PHE A 65 -8.97 5.95 9.79
CA PHE A 65 -9.51 7.02 10.62
C PHE A 65 -10.98 6.80 10.97
N ASP A 66 -11.79 6.38 10.01
CA ASP A 66 -13.20 6.07 10.24
C ASP A 66 -13.34 4.88 11.21
N PHE A 67 -12.56 3.81 10.98
CA PHE A 67 -12.60 2.61 11.81
C PHE A 67 -12.16 2.86 13.26
N VAL A 68 -11.11 3.67 13.49
CA VAL A 68 -10.63 3.92 14.86
C VAL A 68 -11.44 4.97 15.61
N LEU A 69 -12.12 5.89 14.91
CA LEU A 69 -12.92 6.94 15.57
C LEU A 69 -14.38 6.51 15.80
N ASN A 70 -14.94 5.72 14.89
CA ASN A 70 -16.37 5.41 14.88
C ASN A 70 -16.66 3.91 15.01
N GLY A 71 -15.64 3.05 14.82
CA GLY A 71 -15.81 1.60 14.66
C GLY A 71 -15.37 0.76 15.83
N THR A 72 -14.88 1.34 16.92
CA THR A 72 -14.46 0.64 18.14
C THR A 72 -15.33 1.05 19.32
N ALA A 73 -15.52 0.11 20.26
CA ALA A 73 -16.23 0.35 21.52
C ALA A 73 -15.39 1.19 22.51
#